data_AF-A0A2V9IPY3-F1
#
_entry.id   AF-A0A2V9IPY3-F1
#
_cell.length_a   1.000
_cell.length_b   1.000
_cell.length_c   1.000
_cell.angle_alpha   90.00
_cell.angle_beta   90.00
_cell.angle_gamma   90.00
#
_symmetry.space_group_name_H-M   'P 1'
#
loop_
_entity.id
_entity.type
_entity.pdbx_description
1 polymer ?
#
loop_
_entity_poly.entity_id
_entity_poly.type
_entity_poly.pdbx_seq_one_letter_code
_entity_poly.pdbx_strand_id
1 'polypeptide(L)'
;MVRTTEHVILLGLLLLSGMRPVSVVDPAYPPNVLAGGTVIATLSVNKGSVEGVTIVSGDEPFAGSVMAALKAWRFSPDVGARIPVVVYFRSPNLITASPAAQMIDPPHGSRRDRTLAYPVKVVDPVYPPNALGQGGAVVRLEIDQSGKVTRVDPLKSSGALTESFANAAREWRFLPAEDGQGHPVPSEALAVCVYRFPVVTPPAPR
;
A
#
# COMPACT_ATOMS: atom_id res chain seq x y z
N MET A 1 42.68 8.59 -5.70
CA MET A 1 42.06 7.30 -5.31
C MET A 1 40.72 7.59 -4.65
N VAL A 2 39.74 8.05 -5.42
CA VAL A 2 38.34 8.29 -5.00
C VAL A 2 37.49 8.11 -6.25
N ARG A 3 37.06 6.89 -6.55
CA ARG A 3 36.13 6.65 -7.68
C ARG A 3 35.28 5.39 -7.59
N THR A 4 35.34 4.66 -6.48
CA THR A 4 34.68 3.34 -6.37
C THR A 4 33.38 3.39 -5.58
N THR A 5 33.14 4.45 -4.79
CA THR A 5 31.96 4.53 -3.91
C THR A 5 30.69 5.03 -4.61
N GLU A 6 30.82 5.86 -5.66
CA GLU A 6 29.65 6.44 -6.35
C GLU A 6 28.91 5.43 -7.25
N HIS A 7 29.60 4.43 -7.79
CA HIS A 7 28.99 3.45 -8.69
C HIS A 7 28.13 2.41 -7.97
N VAL A 8 28.42 2.09 -6.71
CA VAL A 8 27.61 1.14 -5.91
C VAL A 8 26.28 1.79 -5.47
N ILE A 9 26.30 3.09 -5.16
CA ILE A 9 25.08 3.83 -4.78
C ILE A 9 24.16 4.01 -5.99
N LEU A 10 24.72 4.25 -7.19
CA LEU A 10 23.91 4.41 -8.41
C LEU A 10 23.27 3.10 -8.89
N LEU A 11 23.93 1.95 -8.70
CA LEU A 11 23.36 0.64 -9.02
C LEU A 11 22.21 0.24 -8.06
N GLY A 12 22.27 0.70 -6.80
CA GLY A 12 21.18 0.53 -5.83
C GLY A 12 19.93 1.36 -6.15
N LEU A 13 20.08 2.50 -6.82
CA LEU A 13 18.97 3.37 -7.22
C LEU A 13 18.29 2.95 -8.53
N LEU A 14 18.99 2.26 -9.43
CA LEU A 14 18.44 1.86 -10.74
C LEU A 14 17.51 0.63 -10.69
N LEU A 15 17.49 -0.13 -9.59
CA LEU A 15 16.66 -1.33 -9.44
C LEU A 15 15.26 -1.06 -8.83
N LEU A 16 15.00 0.13 -8.30
CA LEU A 16 13.74 0.49 -7.63
C LEU A 16 12.65 1.01 -8.60
N SER A 17 12.81 0.75 -9.90
CA SER A 17 11.75 1.03 -10.88
C SER A 17 10.91 -0.20 -11.25
N GLY A 18 11.24 -1.38 -10.69
CA GLY A 18 10.71 -2.67 -11.12
C GLY A 18 9.27 -2.97 -10.70
N MET A 19 8.73 -2.38 -9.62
CA MET A 19 7.37 -2.70 -9.14
C MET A 19 6.30 -1.79 -9.73
N ARG A 20 6.22 -1.73 -11.06
CA ARG A 20 5.15 -1.02 -11.76
C ARG A 20 4.18 -2.02 -12.38
N PRO A 21 2.93 -2.11 -11.89
CA PRO A 21 1.92 -2.91 -12.55
C PRO A 21 1.55 -2.26 -13.89
N VAL A 22 1.43 -3.08 -14.94
CA VAL A 22 0.94 -2.66 -16.27
C VAL A 22 -0.60 -2.75 -16.36
N SER A 23 -1.22 -3.51 -15.47
CA SER A 23 -2.67 -3.58 -15.32
C SER A 23 -3.04 -3.77 -13.86
N VAL A 24 -3.96 -2.93 -13.37
CA VAL A 24 -4.47 -2.98 -11.99
C VAL A 24 -5.99 -3.08 -12.01
N VAL A 25 -6.52 -3.92 -11.13
CA VAL A 25 -7.95 -4.03 -10.85
C VAL A 25 -8.18 -3.54 -9.42
N ASP A 26 -9.10 -2.60 -9.24
CA ASP A 26 -9.39 -2.09 -7.90
C ASP A 26 -10.13 -3.15 -7.08
N PRO A 27 -9.75 -3.37 -5.80
CA PRO A 27 -10.55 -4.17 -4.88
C PRO A 27 -11.96 -3.62 -4.77
N ALA A 28 -12.97 -4.48 -4.94
CA ALA A 28 -14.35 -4.08 -4.79
C ALA A 28 -14.64 -3.72 -3.32
N TYR A 29 -15.18 -2.53 -3.07
CA TYR A 29 -15.57 -2.14 -1.73
C TYR A 29 -16.83 -2.94 -1.32
N PRO A 30 -16.78 -3.81 -0.27
CA PRO A 30 -17.91 -4.67 0.11
C PRO A 30 -19.17 -3.88 0.51
N PRO A 31 -20.36 -4.14 -0.07
CA PRO A 31 -21.54 -3.28 0.09
C PRO A 31 -22.06 -3.16 1.53
N ASN A 32 -21.93 -4.21 2.34
CA ASN A 32 -22.61 -4.34 3.64
C ASN A 32 -21.76 -3.95 4.86
N VAL A 33 -20.70 -3.17 4.68
CA VAL A 33 -19.81 -2.76 5.78
C VAL A 33 -20.03 -1.29 6.12
N LEU A 34 -20.01 -1.00 7.43
CA LEU A 34 -20.24 0.34 7.98
C LEU A 34 -18.95 1.13 8.19
N ALA A 35 -17.81 0.45 8.28
CA ALA A 35 -16.50 1.02 8.48
C ALA A 35 -15.53 0.62 7.34
N GLY A 36 -14.42 1.33 7.24
CA GLY A 36 -13.26 0.94 6.45
C GLY A 36 -12.48 -0.21 7.07
N GLY A 37 -11.32 -0.51 6.50
CA GLY A 37 -10.44 -1.57 6.98
C GLY A 37 -9.11 -1.61 6.23
N THR A 38 -8.11 -2.26 6.84
CA THR A 38 -6.79 -2.44 6.22
C THR A 38 -6.55 -3.94 5.98
N VAL A 39 -6.12 -4.28 4.77
CA VAL A 39 -5.68 -5.62 4.38
C VAL A 39 -4.24 -5.54 3.94
N ILE A 40 -3.42 -6.47 4.43
CA ILE A 40 -2.00 -6.57 4.11
C ILE A 40 -1.81 -7.89 3.39
N ALA A 41 -1.29 -7.83 2.18
CA ALA A 41 -1.08 -8.97 1.31
C ALA A 41 0.35 -9.04 0.80
N THR A 42 0.76 -10.23 0.38
CA THR A 42 2.00 -10.46 -0.36
C THR A 42 1.66 -11.10 -1.70
N LEU A 43 2.10 -10.49 -2.80
CA LEU A 43 2.05 -11.09 -4.12
C LEU A 43 3.29 -11.96 -4.34
N SER A 44 3.12 -13.07 -5.03
CA SER A 44 4.20 -13.78 -5.72
C SER A 44 4.05 -13.52 -7.21
N VAL A 45 4.99 -12.78 -7.80
CA VAL A 45 4.98 -12.42 -9.22
C VAL A 45 6.11 -13.15 -9.92
N ASN A 46 5.81 -13.71 -11.09
CA ASN A 46 6.78 -14.37 -11.96
C ASN A 46 6.50 -13.99 -13.41
N LYS A 47 7.52 -13.51 -14.12
CA LYS A 47 7.42 -13.02 -15.51
C LYS A 47 6.24 -12.08 -15.74
N GLY A 48 6.00 -11.18 -14.78
CA GLY A 48 4.91 -10.21 -14.82
C GLY A 48 3.52 -10.75 -14.44
N SER A 49 3.36 -12.06 -14.22
CA SER A 49 2.09 -12.67 -13.80
C SER A 49 2.03 -12.86 -12.29
N VAL A 50 0.90 -12.52 -11.67
CA VAL A 50 0.64 -12.86 -10.26
C VAL A 50 0.30 -14.35 -10.19
N GLU A 51 1.21 -15.15 -9.66
CA GLU A 51 1.03 -16.59 -9.46
C GLU A 51 0.40 -16.92 -8.10
N GLY A 52 0.55 -16.02 -7.13
CA GLY A 52 0.02 -16.20 -5.78
C GLY A 52 -0.29 -14.88 -5.08
N VAL A 53 -1.28 -14.93 -4.19
CA VAL A 53 -1.64 -13.84 -3.28
C VAL A 53 -1.81 -14.46 -1.90
N THR A 54 -1.10 -13.94 -0.90
CA THR A 54 -1.20 -14.37 0.49
C THR A 54 -1.72 -13.22 1.34
N ILE A 55 -2.81 -13.43 2.09
CA ILE A 55 -3.30 -12.44 3.07
C ILE A 55 -2.54 -12.61 4.38
N VAL A 56 -1.69 -11.63 4.68
CA VAL A 56 -0.87 -11.58 5.90
C VAL A 56 -1.70 -11.05 7.08
N SER A 57 -2.58 -10.07 6.82
CA SER A 57 -3.50 -9.51 7.81
C SER A 57 -4.72 -8.89 7.14
N GLY A 58 -5.83 -8.75 7.87
CA GLY A 58 -7.08 -8.18 7.40
C GLY A 58 -8.25 -9.17 7.50
N ASP A 59 -9.43 -8.62 7.74
CA ASP A 59 -10.65 -9.39 7.99
C ASP A 59 -11.55 -9.46 6.76
N GLU A 60 -12.46 -10.44 6.76
CA GLU A 60 -13.55 -10.48 5.79
C GLU A 60 -14.59 -9.38 6.07
N PRO A 61 -15.30 -8.87 5.04
CA PRO A 61 -15.23 -9.25 3.61
C PRO A 61 -14.11 -8.57 2.81
N PHE A 62 -13.23 -7.79 3.43
CA PHE A 62 -12.20 -7.03 2.72
C PHE A 62 -11.09 -7.94 2.17
N ALA A 63 -10.66 -8.92 2.97
CA ALA A 63 -9.65 -9.89 2.56
C ALA A 63 -10.02 -10.61 1.25
N GLY A 64 -11.27 -11.08 1.13
CA GLY A 64 -11.79 -11.68 -0.10
C GLY A 64 -11.78 -10.75 -1.30
N SER A 65 -12.23 -9.49 -1.14
CA SER A 65 -12.18 -8.48 -2.20
C SER A 65 -10.76 -8.19 -2.69
N VAL A 66 -9.81 -8.10 -1.76
CA VAL A 66 -8.40 -7.85 -2.07
C VAL A 66 -7.78 -9.03 -2.80
N MET A 67 -8.02 -10.25 -2.32
CA MET A 67 -7.57 -11.49 -2.95
C MET A 67 -8.06 -11.59 -4.40
N ALA A 68 -9.36 -11.32 -4.65
CA ALA A 68 -9.94 -11.39 -5.98
C ALA A 68 -9.31 -10.37 -6.94
N ALA A 69 -9.16 -9.12 -6.51
CA ALA A 69 -8.60 -8.07 -7.34
C ALA A 69 -7.11 -8.27 -7.62
N LEU A 70 -6.30 -8.60 -6.62
CA LEU A 70 -4.86 -8.76 -6.76
C LEU A 70 -4.46 -9.91 -7.69
N LYS A 71 -5.25 -10.99 -7.76
CA LYS A 71 -5.04 -12.09 -8.74
C LYS A 71 -5.14 -11.62 -10.20
N ALA A 72 -5.90 -10.55 -10.45
CA ALA A 72 -6.10 -9.99 -11.79
C ALA A 72 -5.04 -8.96 -12.18
N TRP A 73 -4.13 -8.58 -11.27
CA TRP A 73 -3.07 -7.63 -11.57
C TRP A 73 -2.02 -8.24 -12.50
N ARG A 74 -1.37 -7.38 -13.30
CA ARG A 74 -0.25 -7.75 -14.16
C ARG A 74 0.87 -6.72 -14.05
N PHE A 75 2.10 -7.20 -14.17
CA PHE A 75 3.32 -6.43 -14.12
C PHE A 75 4.10 -6.60 -15.43
N SER A 76 5.13 -5.78 -15.63
CA SER A 76 6.04 -5.96 -16.76
C SER A 76 6.69 -7.35 -16.72
N PRO A 77 6.98 -7.98 -17.88
CA PRO A 77 7.49 -9.36 -17.92
C PRO A 77 8.85 -9.59 -17.23
N ASP A 78 9.61 -8.54 -16.97
CA ASP A 78 10.89 -8.57 -16.23
C ASP A 78 10.70 -8.70 -14.71
N VAL A 79 9.46 -8.52 -14.21
CA VAL A 79 9.17 -8.60 -12.78
C VAL A 79 9.01 -10.05 -12.33
N GLY A 80 9.93 -10.49 -11.48
CA GLY A 80 9.87 -11.72 -10.71
C GLY A 80 10.22 -11.44 -9.25
N ALA A 81 9.22 -11.28 -8.38
CA ALA A 81 9.44 -10.81 -7.01
C ALA A 81 8.29 -11.16 -6.08
N ARG A 82 8.56 -11.08 -4.76
CA ARG A 82 7.53 -11.00 -3.73
C ARG A 82 7.25 -9.53 -3.42
N ILE A 83 5.99 -9.12 -3.48
CA ILE A 83 5.61 -7.70 -3.38
C ILE A 83 4.66 -7.51 -2.20
N PRO A 84 5.01 -6.71 -1.18
CA PRO A 84 4.06 -6.35 -0.13
C PRO A 84 3.05 -5.32 -0.67
N VAL A 85 1.78 -5.59 -0.45
CA VAL A 85 0.66 -4.73 -0.85
C VAL A 85 -0.18 -4.39 0.36
N VAL A 86 -0.34 -3.10 0.64
CA VAL A 86 -1.21 -2.60 1.70
C VAL A 86 -2.45 -2.00 1.05
N VAL A 87 -3.60 -2.62 1.26
CA VAL A 87 -4.89 -2.11 0.79
C VAL A 87 -5.64 -1.49 1.95
N TYR A 88 -5.96 -0.22 1.83
CA TYR A 88 -6.71 0.54 2.79
C TYR A 88 -8.08 0.90 2.19
N PHE A 89 -9.16 0.41 2.80
CA PHE A 89 -10.53 0.78 2.49
C PHE A 89 -10.89 1.97 3.36
N ARG A 90 -11.04 3.14 2.74
CA ARG A 90 -11.36 4.36 3.45
C ARG A 90 -12.80 4.34 3.96
N SER A 91 -12.99 4.59 5.25
CA SER A 91 -14.34 4.81 5.81
C SER A 91 -15.08 5.92 5.04
N PRO A 92 -16.37 5.74 4.70
CA PRO A 92 -17.11 6.68 3.85
C PRO A 92 -17.55 7.97 4.58
N ASN A 93 -16.93 8.33 5.69
CA ASN A 93 -17.30 9.51 6.46
C ASN A 93 -16.82 10.79 5.76
N LEU A 94 -17.75 11.70 5.47
CA LEU A 94 -17.50 13.01 4.87
C LEU A 94 -16.63 13.92 5.75
N ILE A 95 -16.80 13.83 7.08
CA ILE A 95 -16.19 14.76 8.04
C ILE A 95 -15.07 14.03 8.77
N THR A 96 -13.89 14.02 8.17
CA THR A 96 -12.64 13.73 8.89
C THR A 96 -11.78 14.99 8.74
N ALA A 97 -11.99 15.93 9.66
CA ALA A 97 -11.24 17.21 9.69
C ALA A 97 -9.76 17.00 10.04
N SER A 98 -9.36 15.80 10.45
CA SER A 98 -7.98 15.42 10.71
C SER A 98 -7.73 13.98 10.25
N PRO A 99 -6.58 13.71 9.62
CA PRO A 99 -6.20 12.36 9.26
C PRO A 99 -6.00 11.54 10.54
N ALA A 100 -6.80 10.48 10.70
CA ALA A 100 -6.58 9.50 11.76
C ALA A 100 -5.42 8.59 11.38
N ALA A 101 -4.72 8.05 12.37
CA ALA A 101 -3.70 7.04 12.16
C ALA A 101 -4.14 5.74 12.83
N GLN A 102 -4.15 4.67 12.06
CA GLN A 102 -4.30 3.31 12.55
C GLN A 102 -2.93 2.74 12.87
N MET A 103 -2.72 2.31 14.11
CA MET A 103 -1.59 1.48 14.48
C MET A 103 -1.89 0.03 14.09
N ILE A 104 -0.95 -0.61 13.41
CA ILE A 104 -1.08 -2.00 12.97
C ILE A 104 -0.10 -2.84 13.79
N ASP A 105 -0.64 -3.79 14.54
CA ASP A 105 0.18 -4.76 15.22
C ASP A 105 0.71 -5.80 14.21
N PRO A 106 2.03 -6.01 14.15
CA PRO A 106 2.59 -7.03 13.27
C PRO A 106 2.11 -8.42 13.73
N PRO A 107 1.78 -9.33 12.81
CA PRO A 107 1.36 -10.67 13.19
C PRO A 107 2.51 -11.36 13.93
N HIS A 108 2.19 -12.01 15.04
CA HIS A 108 3.16 -12.75 15.83
C HIS A 108 3.71 -13.96 15.04
N GLY A 109 5.00 -14.27 15.21
CA GLY A 109 5.63 -15.49 14.70
C GLY A 109 5.98 -15.49 13.20
N SER A 110 5.94 -16.67 12.57
CA SER A 110 6.39 -16.94 11.20
C SER A 110 5.45 -16.46 10.09
N ARG A 111 4.32 -15.82 10.44
CA ARG A 111 3.34 -15.32 9.46
C ARG A 111 3.84 -14.10 8.69
N ARG A 112 4.79 -13.34 9.25
CA ARG A 112 5.46 -12.24 8.54
C ARG A 112 6.72 -12.73 7.83
N ASP A 113 6.82 -12.40 6.54
CA ASP A 113 8.07 -12.43 5.80
C ASP A 113 8.91 -11.19 6.14
N ARG A 114 9.99 -11.36 6.92
CA ARG A 114 10.84 -10.23 7.36
C ARG A 114 11.64 -9.62 6.23
N THR A 115 11.79 -10.31 5.10
CA THR A 115 12.42 -9.75 3.89
C THR A 115 11.57 -8.68 3.22
N LEU A 116 10.32 -8.49 3.68
CA LEU A 116 9.39 -7.49 3.18
C LEU A 116 9.04 -6.48 4.28
N ALA A 117 8.87 -5.22 3.88
CA ALA A 117 8.36 -4.19 4.77
C ALA A 117 6.93 -4.52 5.24
N TYR A 118 6.61 -4.18 6.49
CA TYR A 118 5.28 -4.40 7.06
C TYR A 118 4.75 -3.10 7.68
N PRO A 119 3.57 -2.60 7.31
CA PRO A 119 3.06 -1.33 7.84
C PRO A 119 2.76 -1.46 9.33
N VAL A 120 3.19 -0.49 10.13
CA VAL A 120 2.86 -0.37 11.57
C VAL A 120 2.09 0.89 11.91
N LYS A 121 2.09 1.88 11.00
CA LYS A 121 1.24 3.06 11.07
C LYS A 121 0.69 3.34 9.69
N VAL A 122 -0.63 3.34 9.57
CA VAL A 122 -1.38 3.70 8.37
C VAL A 122 -2.17 4.96 8.66
N VAL A 123 -1.87 6.04 7.93
CA VAL A 123 -2.56 7.33 8.04
C VAL A 123 -3.68 7.41 7.01
N ASP A 124 -4.85 7.81 7.47
CA ASP A 124 -6.06 7.93 6.66
C ASP A 124 -5.97 9.14 5.73
N PRO A 125 -6.22 8.99 4.43
CA PRO A 125 -6.32 10.13 3.54
C PRO A 125 -7.58 10.94 3.79
N VAL A 126 -7.45 12.27 3.69
CA VAL A 126 -8.59 13.20 3.77
C VAL A 126 -9.40 13.08 2.46
N TYR A 127 -10.73 13.01 2.53
CA TYR A 127 -11.53 13.02 1.30
C TYR A 127 -11.48 14.43 0.70
N PRO A 128 -11.04 14.62 -0.56
CA PRO A 128 -10.96 15.96 -1.14
C PRO A 128 -12.38 16.54 -1.32
N PRO A 129 -12.65 17.79 -0.90
CA PRO A 129 -13.98 18.39 -1.01
C PRO A 129 -14.44 18.62 -2.45
N ASN A 130 -13.49 18.70 -3.40
CA ASN A 130 -13.73 18.85 -4.84
C ASN A 130 -13.71 17.51 -5.60
N ALA A 131 -13.55 16.38 -4.91
CA ALA A 131 -13.66 15.06 -5.52
C ALA A 131 -15.10 14.56 -5.45
N LEU A 132 -15.64 14.12 -6.59
CA LEU A 132 -16.89 13.38 -6.67
C LEU A 132 -16.57 12.06 -7.37
N GLY A 133 -16.12 11.06 -6.62
CA GLY A 133 -15.67 9.81 -7.22
C GLY A 133 -15.52 8.66 -6.24
N GLN A 134 -15.63 7.46 -6.80
CA GLN A 134 -15.30 6.18 -6.17
C GLN A 134 -14.19 5.52 -6.98
N GLY A 135 -13.42 4.62 -6.36
CA GLY A 135 -12.36 3.87 -7.04
C GLY A 135 -11.08 3.73 -6.23
N GLY A 136 -10.10 3.04 -6.80
CA GLY A 136 -8.79 2.79 -6.19
C GLY A 136 -7.73 3.79 -6.65
N ALA A 137 -7.05 4.43 -5.69
CA ALA A 137 -5.77 5.09 -5.93
C ALA A 137 -4.64 4.11 -5.61
N VAL A 138 -3.68 3.95 -6.52
CA VAL A 138 -2.54 3.03 -6.37
C VAL A 138 -1.25 3.83 -6.41
N VAL A 139 -0.38 3.61 -5.43
CA VAL A 139 0.94 4.25 -5.32
C VAL A 139 2.02 3.21 -5.03
N ARG A 140 3.24 3.48 -5.51
CA ARG A 140 4.46 2.80 -5.07
C ARG A 140 5.11 3.61 -3.97
N LEU A 141 5.60 2.93 -2.94
CA LEU A 141 6.29 3.52 -1.80
C LEU A 141 7.75 3.08 -1.83
N GLU A 142 8.68 4.02 -1.65
CA GLU A 142 10.05 3.70 -1.23
C GLU A 142 10.14 3.88 0.29
N ILE A 143 10.73 2.90 0.96
CA ILE A 143 10.82 2.79 2.42
C ILE A 143 12.29 2.65 2.79
N ASP A 144 12.80 3.53 3.65
CA ASP A 144 14.18 3.47 4.12
C ASP A 144 14.41 2.43 5.23
N GLN A 145 15.66 2.27 5.67
CA GLN A 145 16.07 1.34 6.72
C GLN A 145 15.46 1.65 8.10
N SER A 146 14.92 2.86 8.30
CA SER A 146 14.19 3.21 9.52
C SER A 146 12.70 2.87 9.43
N GLY A 147 12.23 2.39 8.28
CA GLY A 147 10.82 2.12 8.02
C GLY A 147 10.01 3.38 7.68
N LYS A 148 10.67 4.49 7.34
CA LYS A 148 10.00 5.72 6.91
C LYS A 148 9.79 5.70 5.40
N VAL A 149 8.60 6.13 4.97
CA VAL A 149 8.34 6.39 3.55
C VAL A 149 9.14 7.63 3.11
N THR A 150 10.01 7.43 2.13
CA THR A 150 10.88 8.49 1.57
C THR A 150 10.36 9.01 0.24
N ARG A 151 9.67 8.15 -0.53
CA ARG A 151 9.08 8.50 -1.83
C ARG A 151 7.71 7.85 -2.00
N VAL A 152 6.81 8.58 -2.66
CA VAL A 152 5.49 8.07 -3.08
C VAL A 152 5.29 8.41 -4.54
N ASP A 153 5.20 7.39 -5.38
CA ASP A 153 4.99 7.52 -6.82
C ASP A 153 3.58 7.02 -7.19
N PRO A 154 2.67 7.90 -7.62
CA PRO A 154 1.39 7.49 -8.18
C PRO A 154 1.53 6.56 -9.38
N LEU A 155 0.87 5.41 -9.34
CA LEU A 155 0.85 4.41 -10.42
C LEU A 155 -0.44 4.47 -11.24
N LYS A 156 -1.55 4.82 -10.57
CA LYS A 156 -2.86 5.07 -11.19
C LYS A 156 -3.37 6.43 -10.71
N SER A 157 -3.59 7.36 -11.64
CA SER A 157 -4.09 8.69 -11.33
C SER A 157 -5.61 8.74 -11.39
N SER A 158 -6.21 9.21 -10.30
CA SER A 158 -7.64 9.52 -10.15
C SER A 158 -7.85 10.99 -9.75
N GLY A 159 -6.88 11.85 -10.12
CA GLY A 159 -6.86 13.26 -9.74
C GLY A 159 -6.68 13.46 -8.24
N ALA A 160 -7.51 14.32 -7.64
CA ALA A 160 -7.41 14.73 -6.24
C ALA A 160 -7.44 13.58 -5.22
N LEU A 161 -8.10 12.46 -5.54
CA LEU A 161 -8.11 11.25 -4.69
C LEU A 161 -6.72 10.62 -4.57
N THR A 162 -5.97 10.57 -5.68
CA THR A 162 -4.60 10.04 -5.69
C THR A 162 -3.64 10.98 -4.97
N GLU A 163 -3.79 12.30 -5.12
CA GLU A 163 -2.97 13.28 -4.40
C GLU A 163 -3.18 13.21 -2.89
N SER A 164 -4.44 13.16 -2.44
CA SER A 164 -4.76 13.01 -1.02
C SER A 164 -4.19 11.71 -0.46
N PHE A 165 -4.33 10.60 -1.20
CA PHE A 165 -3.75 9.34 -0.79
C PHE A 165 -2.23 9.41 -0.71
N ALA A 166 -1.57 10.01 -1.69
CA ALA A 166 -0.12 10.15 -1.69
C ALA A 166 0.38 10.99 -0.52
N ASN A 167 -0.34 12.04 -0.14
CA ASN A 167 -0.02 12.86 1.03
C ASN A 167 -0.07 12.05 2.33
N ALA A 168 -1.15 11.30 2.56
CA ALA A 168 -1.29 10.46 3.74
C ALA A 168 -0.25 9.31 3.75
N ALA A 169 0.00 8.68 2.60
CA ALA A 169 0.96 7.59 2.47
C ALA A 169 2.40 7.98 2.83
N ARG A 170 2.80 9.26 2.65
CA ARG A 170 4.11 9.77 3.11
C ARG A 170 4.27 9.74 4.64
N GLU A 171 3.16 9.76 5.37
CA GLU A 171 3.15 9.74 6.83
C GLU A 171 3.05 8.33 7.41
N TRP A 172 2.91 7.30 6.56
CA TRP A 172 2.91 5.91 6.98
C TRP A 172 4.28 5.52 7.55
N ARG A 173 4.29 4.50 8.41
CA ARG A 173 5.51 3.89 8.96
C ARG A 173 5.43 2.39 8.85
N PHE A 174 6.59 1.78 8.67
CA PHE A 174 6.77 0.36 8.45
C PHE A 174 7.80 -0.19 9.43
N LEU A 175 7.70 -1.48 9.75
CA LEU A 175 8.90 -2.25 10.05
C LEU A 175 9.67 -2.42 8.74
N PRO A 176 10.97 -2.09 8.70
CA PRO A 176 11.76 -2.23 7.49
C PRO A 176 11.85 -3.71 7.07
N ALA A 177 12.16 -3.93 5.80
CA ALA A 177 12.64 -5.21 5.33
C ALA A 177 14.01 -5.50 5.97
N GLU A 178 14.30 -6.78 6.18
CA GLU A 178 15.56 -7.27 6.74
C GLU A 178 16.31 -8.13 5.71
N ASP A 179 17.64 -8.04 5.70
CA ASP A 179 18.50 -8.96 4.94
C ASP A 179 18.60 -10.35 5.60
N GLY A 180 19.39 -11.25 5.01
CA GLY A 180 19.59 -12.61 5.55
C GLY A 180 20.28 -12.64 6.92
N GLN A 181 20.85 -11.53 7.37
CA GLN A 181 21.52 -11.35 8.65
C GLN A 181 20.65 -10.59 9.66
N GLY A 182 19.44 -10.16 9.27
CA GLY A 182 18.52 -9.41 10.10
C GLY A 182 18.77 -7.91 10.13
N HIS A 183 19.63 -7.36 9.26
CA HIS A 183 19.84 -5.92 9.20
C HIS A 183 18.74 -5.24 8.40
N PRO A 184 18.24 -4.07 8.82
CA PRO A 184 17.24 -3.35 8.06
C PRO A 184 17.81 -2.83 6.73
N VAL A 185 17.08 -3.03 5.64
CA VAL A 185 17.44 -2.61 4.28
C VAL A 185 16.35 -1.73 3.66
N PRO A 186 16.70 -0.79 2.77
CA PRO A 186 15.70 -0.07 1.99
C PRO A 186 14.87 -1.05 1.17
N SER A 187 13.60 -0.74 0.99
CA SER A 187 12.67 -1.60 0.27
C SER A 187 11.54 -0.79 -0.33
N GLU A 188 10.63 -1.47 -1.01
CA GLU A 188 9.46 -0.85 -1.61
C GLU A 188 8.19 -1.63 -1.23
N ALA A 189 7.05 -0.95 -1.33
CA ALA A 189 5.73 -1.55 -1.18
C ALA A 189 4.74 -0.92 -2.15
N LEU A 190 3.67 -1.64 -2.46
CA LEU A 190 2.51 -1.06 -3.14
C LEU A 190 1.45 -0.72 -2.10
N ALA A 191 0.83 0.44 -2.26
CA ALA A 191 -0.29 0.84 -1.43
C ALA A 191 -1.50 1.19 -2.30
N VAL A 192 -2.68 0.75 -1.87
CA VAL A 192 -3.95 0.98 -2.53
C VAL A 192 -4.91 1.62 -1.55
N CYS A 193 -5.51 2.76 -1.91
CA CYS A 193 -6.63 3.31 -1.18
C CYS A 193 -7.90 3.14 -1.99
N VAL A 194 -8.89 2.44 -1.44
CA VAL A 194 -10.20 2.23 -2.06
C VAL A 194 -11.17 3.25 -1.48
N TYR A 195 -11.65 4.15 -2.33
CA TYR A 195 -12.64 5.16 -2.02
C TYR A 195 -14.04 4.69 -2.40
N ARG A 196 -15.00 4.94 -1.51
CA ARG A 196 -16.44 4.87 -1.79
C ARG A 196 -17.00 6.29 -1.84
N PHE A 197 -18.15 6.47 -2.50
CA PHE A 197 -18.88 7.73 -2.36
C PHE A 197 -19.09 8.05 -0.88
N PRO A 198 -18.81 9.29 -0.47
CA PRO A 198 -18.89 9.64 0.93
C PRO A 198 -20.36 9.79 1.33
N VAL A 199 -20.69 9.38 2.56
CA VAL A 199 -22.04 9.49 3.13
C VAL A 199 -22.07 10.58 4.19
N VAL A 200 -23.17 11.35 4.22
CA VAL A 200 -23.45 12.29 5.31
C VAL A 200 -23.97 11.48 6.50
N THR A 201 -23.12 11.27 7.50
CA THR A 201 -23.58 10.78 8.81
C THR A 201 -23.95 11.99 9.67
N PRO A 202 -25.24 12.19 10.03
CA PRO A 202 -25.59 13.23 10.99
C PRO A 202 -24.91 12.98 12.35
N PRO A 203 -24.55 14.03 13.10
CA PRO A 203 -23.92 13.87 14.42
C PRO A 203 -24.85 13.08 15.36
N ALA A 204 -24.26 12.25 16.23
CA ALA A 204 -25.02 11.51 17.24
C ALA A 204 -25.83 12.48 18.11
N PRO A 205 -27.09 12.13 18.48
CA PRO A 205 -27.85 12.93 19.43
C PRO A 205 -27.08 13.02 20.75
N ARG A 206 -27.02 14.24 21.31
CA ARG A 206 -26.40 14.50 22.62
C ARG A 206 -27.21 13.89 23.76
#